data_AF-A0A7V8QI14-F1
#
_entry.id   AF-A0A7V8QI14-F1
#
_cell.length_a   1.000
_cell.length_b   1.000
_cell.length_c   1.000
_cell.angle_alpha   90.00
_cell.angle_beta   90.00
_cell.angle_gamma   90.00
#
_symmetry.space_group_name_H-M   'P 1'
#
loop_
_entity.id
_entity.type
_entity.pdbx_description
1 polymer ?
#
loop_
_entity_poly.entity_id
_entity_poly.type
_entity_poly.pdbx_seq_one_letter_code
_entity_poly.pdbx_strand_id
1 'polypeptide(L)'
;MSTSNTLWTRLGSAVALLLAAGAAMAADGPPGLTGLALGWFDQDAVGINLLWLDQGSDAGAGETWSVRLEHRFGGDLAWQPWPWLTARPWLSAEVTGHWGVWAGGGGVVDLRADHLVASVSLGAGLYSRGHGKDLGYPLEFRSGLEAGWVFDNGWRVTGGYYHLSNSEIRPDHNPGENSLLLYLHVPGLLER
;
A
#
# COMPACT_ATOMS: atom_id res chain seq x y z
N MET A 1 -13.97 15.52 -25.00
CA MET A 1 -14.43 15.52 -23.59
C MET A 1 -15.28 14.28 -23.35
N SER A 2 -14.73 13.17 -22.81
CA SER A 2 -15.53 11.99 -22.40
C SER A 2 -14.74 10.92 -21.61
N THR A 3 -13.42 11.02 -21.47
CA THR A 3 -12.58 9.97 -20.89
C THR A 3 -12.46 10.02 -19.37
N SER A 4 -12.72 11.18 -18.74
CA SER A 4 -12.61 11.36 -17.29
C SER A 4 -13.69 10.60 -16.51
N ASN A 5 -14.95 10.64 -16.95
CA ASN A 5 -16.05 9.96 -16.26
C ASN A 5 -15.86 8.44 -16.21
N THR A 6 -15.29 7.85 -17.27
CA THR A 6 -15.09 6.39 -17.31
C THR A 6 -13.99 5.90 -16.37
N LEU A 7 -12.96 6.72 -16.09
CA LEU A 7 -11.88 6.33 -15.18
C LEU A 7 -12.34 6.34 -13.73
N TRP A 8 -13.07 7.38 -13.31
CA TRP A 8 -13.61 7.49 -11.95
C TRP A 8 -14.64 6.41 -11.65
N THR A 9 -15.51 6.08 -12.61
CA THR A 9 -16.45 4.95 -12.47
C THR A 9 -15.71 3.62 -12.39
N ARG A 10 -14.63 3.41 -13.16
CA ARG A 10 -13.82 2.18 -13.10
C ARG A 10 -13.02 2.05 -11.80
N LEU A 11 -12.45 3.14 -11.29
CA LEU A 11 -11.78 3.19 -9.99
C LEU A 11 -12.77 2.89 -8.86
N GLY A 12 -13.95 3.53 -8.87
CA GLY A 12 -15.01 3.26 -7.90
C GLY A 12 -15.47 1.79 -7.92
N SER A 13 -15.67 1.21 -9.11
CA SER A 13 -16.04 -0.19 -9.25
C SER A 13 -14.93 -1.16 -8.83
N ALA A 14 -13.66 -0.84 -9.10
CA ALA A 14 -12.52 -1.68 -8.71
C ALA A 14 -12.30 -1.67 -7.18
N VAL A 15 -12.42 -0.49 -6.55
CA VAL A 15 -12.39 -0.36 -5.08
C VAL A 15 -13.54 -1.15 -4.45
N ALA A 16 -14.75 -1.06 -5.02
CA ALA A 16 -15.90 -1.84 -4.55
C ALA A 16 -15.69 -3.37 -4.70
N LEU A 17 -15.06 -3.83 -5.80
CA LEU A 17 -14.76 -5.24 -6.01
C LEU A 17 -13.71 -5.77 -5.02
N LEU A 18 -12.67 -4.98 -4.73
CA LEU A 18 -11.61 -5.32 -3.78
C LEU A 18 -12.13 -5.33 -2.33
N LEU A 19 -13.04 -4.42 -1.98
CA LEU A 19 -13.74 -4.45 -0.69
C LEU A 19 -14.59 -5.71 -0.52
N ALA A 20 -15.29 -6.14 -1.57
CA ALA A 20 -16.14 -7.33 -1.54
C ALA A 20 -15.33 -8.64 -1.41
N ALA A 21 -14.13 -8.71 -1.97
CA ALA A 21 -13.27 -9.89 -1.90
C ALA A 21 -12.67 -10.11 -0.50
N GLY A 22 -12.33 -9.05 0.24
CA GLY A 22 -11.75 -9.17 1.58
C GLY A 22 -12.75 -9.51 2.68
N ALA A 23 -14.04 -9.19 2.50
CA ALA A 23 -15.09 -9.48 3.48
C ALA A 23 -15.41 -10.99 3.64
N ALA A 24 -14.98 -11.84 2.71
CA ALA A 24 -15.28 -13.28 2.73
C ALA A 24 -14.29 -14.12 3.56
N MET A 25 -13.23 -13.51 4.12
CA MET A 25 -12.16 -14.22 4.84
C MET A 25 -12.07 -13.78 6.31
N ALA A 26 -13.12 -13.99 7.09
CA ALA A 26 -13.08 -13.74 8.53
C ALA A 26 -13.91 -14.81 9.25
N ALA A 27 -13.22 -15.78 9.85
CA ALA A 27 -13.88 -16.69 10.79
C ALA A 27 -12.98 -17.05 11.98
N ASP A 28 -11.65 -17.14 11.81
CA ASP A 28 -10.71 -17.38 12.91
C ASP A 28 -9.35 -16.69 12.63
N GLY A 29 -8.91 -15.77 13.50
CA GLY A 29 -7.58 -15.11 13.39
C GLY A 29 -7.49 -13.72 14.02
N PRO A 30 -6.33 -13.03 13.90
CA PRO A 30 -6.15 -11.69 14.46
C PRO A 30 -7.14 -10.69 13.83
N PRO A 31 -7.57 -9.65 14.59
CA PRO A 31 -8.52 -8.66 14.08
C PRO A 31 -7.93 -7.89 12.90
N GLY A 32 -8.77 -7.45 11.98
CA GLY A 32 -8.40 -6.57 10.88
C GLY A 32 -7.79 -5.27 11.40
N LEU A 33 -6.98 -4.62 10.58
CA LEU A 33 -6.29 -3.38 10.92
C LEU A 33 -6.66 -2.32 9.90
N THR A 34 -7.12 -1.16 10.37
CA THR A 34 -7.33 0.01 9.52
C THR A 34 -6.24 1.03 9.80
N GLY A 35 -5.41 1.29 8.80
CA GLY A 35 -4.28 2.20 8.84
C GLY A 35 -4.58 3.53 8.15
N LEU A 36 -4.21 4.63 8.80
CA LEU A 36 -4.06 5.93 8.16
C LEU A 36 -2.58 6.31 8.16
N ALA A 37 -2.09 6.77 7.02
CA ALA A 37 -0.73 7.22 6.85
C ALA A 37 -0.63 8.61 6.24
N LEU A 38 0.45 9.30 6.60
CA LEU A 38 0.92 10.54 6.02
C LEU A 38 2.41 10.39 5.74
N GLY A 39 2.90 11.00 4.66
CA GLY A 39 4.33 11.16 4.48
C GLY A 39 4.69 11.79 3.14
N TRP A 40 5.82 11.36 2.59
CA TRP A 40 6.41 11.88 1.36
C TRP A 40 6.29 10.87 0.23
N PHE A 41 5.98 11.38 -0.95
CA PHE A 41 5.80 10.66 -2.21
C PHE A 41 6.80 11.21 -3.23
N ASP A 42 7.35 10.32 -4.06
CA ASP A 42 8.42 10.61 -5.01
C ASP A 42 9.72 11.13 -4.37
N GLN A 43 10.08 10.58 -3.20
CA GLN A 43 11.32 10.93 -2.52
C GLN A 43 12.55 10.27 -3.17
N ASP A 44 13.68 10.98 -3.14
CA ASP A 44 14.98 10.49 -3.64
C ASP A 44 16.07 10.44 -2.55
N ALA A 45 15.75 10.86 -1.33
CA ALA A 45 16.69 10.95 -0.21
C ALA A 45 17.20 9.59 0.28
N VAL A 46 16.38 8.53 0.17
CA VAL A 46 16.71 7.17 0.61
C VAL A 46 16.41 6.19 -0.53
N GLY A 47 17.44 5.47 -0.98
CA GLY A 47 17.31 4.34 -1.89
C GLY A 47 17.54 3.01 -1.18
N ILE A 48 16.69 2.02 -1.45
CA ILE A 48 16.83 0.66 -0.90
C ILE A 48 16.98 -0.32 -2.07
N ASN A 49 18.18 -0.88 -2.26
CA ASN A 49 18.40 -1.93 -3.27
C ASN A 49 18.08 -3.33 -2.69
N LEU A 50 16.79 -3.55 -2.41
CA LEU A 50 16.26 -4.81 -1.88
C LEU A 50 14.82 -4.99 -2.39
N LEU A 51 14.41 -6.22 -2.73
CA LEU A 51 13.01 -6.53 -3.09
C LEU A 51 12.41 -5.61 -4.16
N TRP A 52 13.19 -5.21 -5.18
CA TRP A 52 12.71 -4.35 -6.27
C TRP A 52 12.27 -2.95 -5.82
N LEU A 53 12.82 -2.45 -4.70
CA LEU A 53 12.59 -1.10 -4.16
C LEU A 53 13.52 -0.02 -4.77
N ASP A 54 14.13 -0.33 -5.92
CA ASP A 54 15.12 0.53 -6.58
C ASP A 54 14.44 1.47 -7.57
N GLN A 55 14.83 2.75 -7.55
CA GLN A 55 14.23 3.79 -8.37
C GLN A 55 15.13 4.11 -9.57
N GLY A 56 14.53 4.16 -10.76
CA GLY A 56 15.17 4.74 -11.93
C GLY A 56 15.26 6.26 -11.79
N SER A 57 16.44 6.83 -12.04
CA SER A 57 16.66 8.27 -11.91
C SER A 57 16.02 9.05 -13.05
N ASP A 58 14.75 9.43 -12.90
CA ASP A 58 14.05 10.35 -13.79
C ASP A 58 13.36 11.48 -13.02
N ALA A 59 13.51 12.70 -13.55
CA ALA A 59 12.94 13.93 -13.01
C ALA A 59 11.41 13.95 -13.12
N GLY A 60 10.74 13.57 -12.04
CA GLY A 60 9.29 13.68 -11.86
C GLY A 60 8.82 15.10 -11.48
N ALA A 61 7.53 15.22 -11.16
CA ALA A 61 6.87 16.48 -10.75
C ALA A 61 7.43 17.09 -9.43
N GLY A 62 8.39 16.42 -8.81
CA GLY A 62 9.01 16.78 -7.54
C GLY A 62 8.36 16.05 -6.36
N GLU A 63 9.11 15.96 -5.27
CA GLU A 63 8.63 15.40 -4.01
C GLU A 63 7.33 16.10 -3.56
N THR A 64 6.38 15.33 -3.05
CA THR A 64 5.10 15.86 -2.56
C THR A 64 4.66 15.12 -1.31
N TRP A 65 3.68 15.64 -0.59
CA TRP A 65 3.08 14.90 0.52
C TRP A 65 2.07 13.89 -0.01
N SER A 66 1.81 12.82 0.74
CA SER A 66 0.69 11.91 0.47
C SER A 66 -0.02 11.46 1.72
N VAL A 67 -1.28 11.05 1.53
CA VAL A 67 -2.13 10.45 2.57
C VAL A 67 -2.61 9.09 2.05
N ARG A 68 -2.40 8.04 2.85
CA ARG A 68 -2.82 6.68 2.50
C ARG A 68 -3.78 6.10 3.52
N LEU A 69 -4.90 5.57 3.04
CA LEU A 69 -5.81 4.73 3.81
C LEU A 69 -5.57 3.28 3.42
N GLU A 70 -5.40 2.40 4.40
CA GLU A 70 -5.20 0.97 4.18
C GLU A 70 -6.05 0.16 5.14
N HIS A 71 -6.64 -0.93 4.65
CA HIS A 71 -7.27 -1.94 5.48
C HIS A 71 -6.62 -3.29 5.24
N ARG A 72 -6.12 -3.91 6.31
CA ARG A 72 -5.62 -5.29 6.33
C ARG A 72 -6.68 -6.17 6.95
N PHE A 73 -7.17 -7.14 6.20
CA PHE A 73 -8.32 -7.93 6.61
C PHE A 73 -7.99 -8.90 7.74
N GLY A 74 -8.99 -9.16 8.61
CA GLY A 74 -9.05 -10.25 9.58
C GLY A 74 -8.52 -11.59 9.05
N GLY A 75 -8.02 -12.44 9.94
CA GLY A 75 -7.62 -13.80 9.55
C GLY A 75 -6.22 -13.92 8.96
N ASP A 76 -5.81 -15.16 8.71
CA ASP A 76 -4.55 -15.53 8.06
C ASP A 76 -4.82 -16.14 6.68
N LEU A 77 -4.05 -15.74 5.66
CA LEU A 77 -4.10 -16.28 4.30
C LEU A 77 -3.60 -17.73 4.22
N ALA A 78 -2.87 -18.20 5.23
CA ALA A 78 -2.33 -19.55 5.30
C ALA A 78 -2.66 -20.23 6.64
N TRP A 79 -2.51 -21.56 6.68
CA TRP A 79 -2.36 -22.27 7.95
C TRP A 79 -1.15 -21.68 8.67
N GLN A 80 -1.36 -20.96 9.78
CA GLN A 80 -0.34 -20.23 10.53
C GLN A 80 0.67 -21.23 11.11
N PRO A 81 1.83 -21.46 10.45
CA PRO A 81 2.75 -22.51 10.85
C PRO A 81 3.57 -22.07 12.08
N TRP A 82 3.66 -20.76 12.29
CA TRP A 82 4.50 -20.12 13.28
C TRP A 82 3.77 -18.95 13.96
N PRO A 83 3.78 -18.85 15.30
CA PRO A 83 3.08 -17.79 16.04
C PRO A 83 3.57 -16.36 15.77
N TRP A 84 4.78 -16.21 15.23
CA TRP A 84 5.42 -14.93 14.93
C TRP A 84 5.16 -14.44 13.51
N LEU A 85 4.48 -15.23 12.67
CA LEU A 85 4.20 -14.89 11.28
C LEU A 85 2.69 -14.80 11.06
N THR A 86 2.23 -13.76 10.37
CA THR A 86 0.83 -13.63 9.94
C THR A 86 0.78 -13.12 8.51
N ALA A 87 0.11 -13.84 7.61
CA ALA A 87 -0.10 -13.39 6.24
C ALA A 87 -1.53 -12.90 6.06
N ARG A 88 -1.75 -11.73 5.44
CA ARG A 88 -3.08 -11.09 5.39
C ARG A 88 -3.33 -10.43 4.04
N PRO A 89 -4.57 -10.45 3.52
CA PRO A 89 -4.92 -9.60 2.40
C PRO A 89 -5.03 -8.15 2.88
N TRP A 90 -4.78 -7.20 1.98
CA TRP A 90 -5.00 -5.78 2.23
C TRP A 90 -5.56 -5.07 1.01
N LEU A 91 -6.21 -3.94 1.28
CA LEU A 91 -6.74 -2.99 0.31
C LEU A 91 -6.33 -1.58 0.73
N SER A 92 -5.93 -0.74 -0.22
CA SER A 92 -5.47 0.61 0.08
C SER A 92 -5.77 1.60 -1.04
N ALA A 93 -5.91 2.87 -0.65
CA ALA A 93 -5.96 4.01 -1.55
C ALA A 93 -5.07 5.13 -1.01
N GLU A 94 -4.37 5.82 -1.92
CA GLU A 94 -3.46 6.92 -1.63
C GLU A 94 -3.77 8.11 -2.51
N VAL A 95 -3.66 9.31 -1.93
CA VAL A 95 -3.77 10.58 -2.63
C VAL A 95 -2.54 11.42 -2.34
N THR A 96 -1.98 12.04 -3.38
CA THR A 96 -0.79 12.90 -3.28
C THR A 96 -1.16 14.38 -3.34
N GLY A 97 -0.25 15.27 -2.91
CA GLY A 97 -0.42 16.72 -2.99
C GLY A 97 -0.54 17.27 -4.42
N HIS A 98 -0.19 16.48 -5.42
CA HIS A 98 -0.40 16.78 -6.85
C HIS A 98 -1.67 16.14 -7.42
N TRP A 99 -2.59 15.67 -6.57
CA TRP A 99 -3.83 14.99 -6.95
C TRP A 99 -3.60 13.69 -7.73
N GLY A 100 -2.42 13.08 -7.56
CA GLY A 100 -2.19 11.71 -7.97
C GLY A 100 -2.99 10.77 -7.07
N VAL A 101 -3.54 9.72 -7.63
CA VAL A 101 -4.32 8.72 -6.89
C VAL A 101 -3.81 7.33 -7.25
N TRP A 102 -3.53 6.53 -6.24
CA TRP A 102 -3.30 5.10 -6.38
C TRP A 102 -4.34 4.34 -5.58
N ALA A 103 -4.91 3.26 -6.12
CA ALA A 103 -5.79 2.37 -5.38
C ALA A 103 -5.59 0.92 -5.81
N GLY A 104 -5.47 0.01 -4.85
CA GLY A 104 -5.15 -1.38 -5.14
C GLY A 104 -5.15 -2.26 -3.91
N GLY A 105 -4.74 -3.51 -4.09
CA GLY A 105 -4.72 -4.50 -3.03
C GLY A 105 -3.60 -5.50 -3.21
N GLY A 106 -3.43 -6.36 -2.21
CA GLY A 106 -2.36 -7.36 -2.23
C GLY A 106 -2.29 -8.19 -0.96
N GLY A 107 -1.10 -8.74 -0.72
CA GLY A 107 -0.76 -9.50 0.47
C GLY A 107 0.28 -8.78 1.33
N VAL A 108 0.20 -8.98 2.63
CA VAL A 108 1.20 -8.51 3.60
C VAL A 108 1.56 -9.65 4.54
N VAL A 109 2.83 -9.73 4.90
CA VAL A 109 3.34 -10.65 5.91
C VAL A 109 3.87 -9.82 7.06
N ASP A 110 3.29 -10.02 8.25
CA ASP A 110 3.78 -9.45 9.50
C ASP A 110 4.69 -10.47 10.21
N LEU A 111 5.86 -10.00 10.63
CA LEU A 111 6.78 -10.69 11.52
C LEU A 111 6.75 -9.97 12.87
N ARG A 112 6.37 -10.69 13.93
CA ARG A 112 6.21 -10.12 15.27
C ARG A 112 7.23 -10.69 16.25
N ALA A 113 7.81 -9.79 17.03
CA ALA A 113 8.65 -10.12 18.17
C ALA A 113 8.26 -9.20 19.32
N ASP A 114 7.47 -9.72 20.26
CA ASP A 114 6.91 -8.93 21.36
C ASP A 114 6.12 -7.71 20.84
N HIS A 115 6.52 -6.50 21.22
CA HIS A 115 5.94 -5.26 20.73
C HIS A 115 6.49 -4.79 19.38
N LEU A 116 7.54 -5.43 18.86
CA LEU A 116 8.10 -5.07 17.56
C LEU A 116 7.35 -5.80 16.45
N VAL A 117 7.12 -5.08 15.35
CA VAL A 117 6.59 -5.65 14.11
C VAL A 117 7.44 -5.17 12.94
N ALA A 118 7.72 -6.09 12.02
CA ALA A 118 8.20 -5.80 10.69
C ALA A 118 7.20 -6.38 9.69
N SER A 119 6.86 -5.63 8.65
CA SER A 119 5.91 -6.08 7.62
C SER A 119 6.54 -5.98 6.24
N VAL A 120 6.29 -6.99 5.42
CA VAL A 120 6.61 -6.98 3.99
C VAL A 120 5.32 -7.08 3.21
N SER A 121 5.07 -6.15 2.29
CA SER A 121 3.85 -6.13 1.48
C SER A 121 4.15 -6.12 -0.01
N LEU A 122 3.27 -6.78 -0.76
CA LEU A 122 3.27 -6.80 -2.22
C LEU A 122 1.82 -6.66 -2.71
N GLY A 123 1.60 -5.90 -3.77
CA GLY A 123 0.29 -5.74 -4.37
C GLY A 123 0.32 -5.05 -5.72
N ALA A 124 -0.86 -4.84 -6.29
CA ALA A 124 -1.05 -4.15 -7.54
C ALA A 124 -2.28 -3.25 -7.47
N GLY A 125 -2.26 -2.18 -8.24
CA GLY A 125 -3.32 -1.19 -8.24
C GLY A 125 -3.34 -0.33 -9.48
N LEU A 126 -4.35 0.54 -9.54
CA LEU A 126 -4.50 1.52 -10.58
C LEU A 126 -3.96 2.88 -10.11
N TYR A 127 -3.14 3.49 -10.94
CA TYR A 127 -2.59 4.82 -10.76
C TYR A 127 -3.21 5.83 -11.73
N SER A 128 -3.52 7.00 -11.21
CA SER A 128 -3.84 8.19 -11.99
C SER A 128 -2.92 9.30 -11.55
N ARG A 129 -2.09 9.82 -12.46
CA ARG A 129 -1.04 10.80 -12.13
C ARG A 129 -1.55 12.14 -11.60
N GLY A 130 -2.77 12.55 -11.95
CA GLY A 130 -3.21 13.93 -11.70
C GLY A 130 -2.24 14.94 -12.33
N HIS A 131 -1.66 15.81 -11.49
CA HIS A 131 -0.58 16.73 -11.86
C HIS A 131 0.81 16.25 -11.37
N GLY A 132 0.90 15.03 -10.83
CA GLY A 132 2.11 14.45 -10.27
C GLY A 132 2.93 13.62 -11.27
N LYS A 133 3.78 12.74 -10.72
CA LYS A 133 4.70 11.89 -11.48
C LYS A 133 3.98 11.03 -12.52
N ASP A 134 4.58 10.90 -13.70
CA ASP A 134 4.09 9.99 -14.72
C ASP A 134 4.80 8.64 -14.60
N LEU A 135 4.08 7.63 -14.09
CA LEU A 135 4.58 6.27 -13.94
C LEU A 135 4.53 5.46 -15.26
N GLY A 136 4.07 6.05 -16.36
CA GLY A 136 4.07 5.44 -17.69
C GLY A 136 2.94 4.48 -17.97
N TYR A 137 2.33 3.88 -16.94
CA TYR A 137 1.21 2.96 -17.09
C TYR A 137 0.13 3.16 -16.01
N PRO A 138 -1.14 2.79 -16.26
CA PRO A 138 -2.16 2.85 -15.22
C PRO A 138 -2.04 1.72 -14.20
N LEU A 139 -1.48 0.56 -14.56
CA LEU A 139 -1.30 -0.57 -13.64
C LEU A 139 0.08 -0.50 -13.02
N GLU A 140 0.13 -0.38 -11.69
CA GLU A 140 1.36 -0.20 -10.92
C GLU A 140 1.40 -1.23 -9.79
N PHE A 141 2.56 -1.87 -9.62
CA PHE A 141 2.85 -2.78 -8.52
C PHE A 141 3.39 -2.00 -7.33
N ARG A 142 2.96 -2.38 -6.14
CA ARG A 142 3.42 -1.80 -4.88
C ARG A 142 4.20 -2.84 -4.10
N SER A 143 5.47 -2.59 -3.83
CA SER A 143 6.24 -3.29 -2.80
C SER A 143 6.44 -2.38 -1.59
N GLY A 144 6.44 -2.97 -0.39
CA GLY A 144 6.52 -2.20 0.84
C GLY A 144 7.24 -2.93 1.96
N LEU A 145 7.99 -2.15 2.74
CA LEU A 145 8.60 -2.57 3.99
C LEU A 145 8.15 -1.62 5.09
N GLU A 146 7.66 -2.18 6.19
CA GLU A 146 7.33 -1.40 7.39
C GLU A 146 8.00 -1.98 8.61
N ALA A 147 8.30 -1.12 9.57
CA ALA A 147 8.71 -1.53 10.90
C ALA A 147 8.14 -0.57 11.95
N GLY A 148 7.88 -1.08 13.15
CA GLY A 148 7.45 -0.24 14.24
C GLY A 148 7.02 -0.99 15.48
N TRP A 149 6.11 -0.35 16.21
CA TRP A 149 5.71 -0.76 17.54
C TRP A 149 4.22 -1.10 17.60
N VAL A 150 3.89 -2.11 18.39
CA VAL A 150 2.53 -2.59 18.64
C VAL A 150 2.25 -2.48 20.12
N PHE A 151 1.23 -1.69 20.45
CA PHE A 151 0.79 -1.48 21.82
C PHE A 151 -0.06 -2.64 22.32
N ASP A 152 -0.20 -2.78 23.63
CA ASP A 152 -1.01 -3.84 24.28
C ASP A 152 -2.47 -3.86 23.81
N ASN A 153 -3.00 -2.71 23.42
CA ASN A 153 -4.36 -2.58 22.88
C ASN A 153 -4.46 -2.93 21.39
N GLY A 154 -3.39 -3.46 20.78
CA GLY A 154 -3.32 -3.86 19.37
C GLY A 154 -3.09 -2.72 18.37
N TRP A 155 -3.06 -1.47 18.82
CA TRP A 155 -2.72 -0.32 17.97
C TRP A 155 -1.28 -0.45 17.48
N ARG A 156 -0.98 0.08 16.29
CA ARG A 156 0.38 0.05 15.74
C ARG A 156 0.80 1.42 15.23
N VAL A 157 2.05 1.78 15.48
CA VAL A 157 2.72 2.91 14.84
C VAL A 157 3.91 2.36 14.07
N THR A 158 3.91 2.52 12.76
CA THR A 158 4.95 1.98 11.87
C THR A 158 5.47 3.06 10.93
N GLY A 159 6.78 3.06 10.70
CA GLY A 159 7.39 3.74 9.55
C GLY A 159 7.43 2.77 8.38
N GLY A 160 7.10 3.26 7.19
CA GLY A 160 7.04 2.45 5.98
C GLY A 160 7.78 3.08 4.82
N TYR A 161 8.47 2.24 4.05
CA TYR A 161 9.04 2.56 2.75
C TYR A 161 8.28 1.77 1.70
N TYR A 162 7.84 2.43 0.64
CA TYR A 162 7.11 1.80 -0.45
C TYR A 162 7.70 2.18 -1.79
N HIS A 163 7.57 1.28 -2.76
CA HIS A 163 7.94 1.51 -4.14
C HIS A 163 6.76 1.19 -5.04
N LEU A 164 6.43 2.11 -5.96
CA LEU A 164 5.49 1.89 -7.05
C LEU A 164 6.25 1.76 -8.37
N SER A 165 5.96 0.71 -9.14
CA SER A 165 6.49 0.59 -10.50
C SER A 165 5.61 -0.26 -11.41
N ASN A 166 5.76 -0.04 -12.71
CA ASN A 166 5.02 -0.79 -13.72
C ASN A 166 5.74 -2.09 -14.11
N SER A 167 6.84 -2.45 -13.42
CA SER A 167 7.65 -3.65 -13.67
C SER A 167 8.06 -3.82 -15.15
N GLU A 168 8.32 -2.71 -15.84
CA GLU A 168 8.68 -2.67 -17.27
C GLU A 168 7.58 -3.21 -18.22
N ILE A 169 6.31 -3.26 -17.80
CA ILE A 169 5.18 -3.55 -18.71
C ILE A 169 5.23 -2.63 -19.95
N ARG A 170 5.69 -1.40 -19.74
CA ARG A 170 6.16 -0.51 -20.79
C ARG A 170 7.69 -0.43 -20.70
N PRO A 171 8.45 -1.11 -21.59
CA PRO A 171 9.90 -1.20 -21.50
C PRO A 171 10.63 0.14 -21.65
N ASP A 172 9.97 1.15 -22.23
CA ASP A 172 10.55 2.46 -22.56
C ASP A 172 10.29 3.57 -21.52
N HIS A 173 9.46 3.33 -20.49
CA HIS A 173 9.21 4.34 -19.43
C HIS A 173 8.72 3.69 -18.12
N ASN A 174 9.63 3.47 -17.19
CA ASN A 174 9.33 3.04 -15.82
C ASN A 174 10.22 3.79 -14.82
N PRO A 175 9.89 5.05 -14.52
CA PRO A 175 10.72 5.85 -13.62
C PRO A 175 10.64 5.32 -12.17
N GLY A 176 9.57 4.59 -11.84
CA GLY A 176 9.26 4.17 -10.48
C GLY A 176 9.03 5.35 -9.54
N GLU A 177 8.55 5.07 -8.34
CA GLU A 177 8.33 6.06 -7.28
C GLU A 177 8.61 5.44 -5.92
N ASN A 178 9.22 6.21 -5.02
CA ASN A 178 9.43 5.79 -3.64
C ASN A 178 8.69 6.71 -2.68
N SER A 179 8.02 6.14 -1.69
CA SER A 179 7.36 6.87 -0.63
C SER A 179 7.82 6.46 0.77
N LEU A 180 7.87 7.43 1.66
CA LEU A 180 8.15 7.27 3.09
C LEU A 180 6.92 7.71 3.87
N LEU A 181 6.31 6.78 4.62
CA LEU A 181 5.04 7.01 5.31
C LEU A 181 5.14 6.67 6.80
N LEU A 182 4.46 7.45 7.63
CA LEU A 182 4.19 7.10 9.01
C LEU A 182 2.72 6.65 9.13
N TYR A 183 2.52 5.45 9.66
CA TYR A 183 1.21 4.83 9.83
C TYR A 183 0.75 4.83 11.28
N LEU A 184 -0.56 4.99 11.44
CA LEU A 184 -1.30 4.60 12.63
C LEU A 184 -2.32 3.54 12.24
N HIS A 185 -2.16 2.32 12.75
CA HIS A 185 -3.12 1.22 12.55
C HIS A 185 -3.99 1.00 13.79
N VAL A 186 -5.29 0.92 13.54
CA VAL A 186 -6.33 0.67 14.55
C VAL A 186 -6.95 -0.72 14.32
N PRO A 187 -6.96 -1.60 15.34
CA PRO A 187 -7.56 -2.92 15.22
C PRO A 187 -9.10 -2.88 15.25
N GLY A 188 -9.74 -3.75 14.47
CA GLY A 188 -11.19 -4.06 14.55
C GLY A 188 -12.13 -2.92 14.17
N LEU A 189 -11.65 -1.85 13.52
CA LEU A 189 -12.48 -0.68 13.22
C LEU A 189 -13.68 -0.99 12.30
N LEU A 190 -13.51 -1.93 11.36
CA LEU A 190 -14.51 -2.27 10.33
C LEU A 190 -15.19 -3.64 10.56
N GLU A 191 -14.97 -4.29 11.69
CA GLU A 191 -15.43 -5.66 11.98
C GLU A 191 -16.57 -5.71 13.02
N ARG A 192 -17.49 -4.74 13.00
CA ARG A 192 -18.62 -4.65 13.94
C ARG A 192 -19.91 -5.26 13.41
#